data_AF-A0A920TSZ2-F1
#
_entry.id   AF-A0A920TSZ2-F1
#
_cell.length_a   1.000
_cell.length_b   1.000
_cell.length_c   1.000
_cell.angle_alpha   90.00
_cell.angle_beta   90.00
_cell.angle_gamma   90.00
#
_symmetry.space_group_name_H-M   'P 1'
#
loop_
_entity.id
_entity.type
_entity.pdbx_description
1 polymer ?
#
loop_
_entity_poly.entity_id
_entity_poly.type
_entity_poly.pdbx_seq_one_letter_code
_entity_poly.pdbx_strand_id
1 'polypeptide(L)'
;MAGVSVDRVYAAWVVTMLGYEFYGVVAVSEDEVAMDDVERVHVVARAVALPPDREMLHAVPQEYRVDNQRGISDPIGMAGIRLESEVFLVTCDISASANIRKAVNWADTVSRNWFLTSGGGEGCID
;
A
#
# COMPACT_ATOMS: atom_id res chain seq x y z
N MET A 1 -39.30 0.15 4.71
CA MET A 1 -38.12 -0.66 4.37
C MET A 1 -37.73 -0.32 2.95
N ALA A 2 -36.75 0.57 2.76
CA ALA A 2 -36.22 0.86 1.43
C ALA A 2 -35.12 -0.18 1.15
N GLY A 3 -35.41 -1.15 0.29
CA GLY A 3 -34.48 -2.19 -0.15
C GLY A 3 -33.46 -1.60 -1.12
N VAL A 4 -32.49 -0.87 -0.59
CA VAL A 4 -31.33 -0.41 -1.37
C VAL A 4 -30.21 -1.42 -1.14
N SER A 5 -29.89 -2.22 -2.16
CA SER A 5 -28.68 -3.03 -2.19
C SER A 5 -27.49 -2.11 -2.43
N VAL A 6 -26.63 -1.95 -1.42
CA VAL A 6 -25.41 -1.16 -1.53
C VAL A 6 -24.30 -2.09 -1.97
N ASP A 7 -23.86 -1.98 -3.23
CA ASP A 7 -22.78 -2.82 -3.77
C ASP A 7 -21.39 -2.43 -3.24
N ARG A 8 -21.19 -1.15 -2.89
CA ARG A 8 -19.90 -0.64 -2.37
C ARG A 8 -20.12 0.47 -1.36
N VAL A 9 -19.38 0.39 -0.25
CA VAL A 9 -19.31 1.42 0.77
C VAL A 9 -17.88 1.96 0.81
N TYR A 10 -17.72 3.25 0.58
CA TYR A 10 -16.45 3.95 0.78
C TYR A 10 -16.46 4.58 2.17
N ALA A 11 -15.72 3.98 3.10
CA ALA A 11 -15.54 4.55 4.43
C ALA A 11 -14.31 5.45 4.43
N ALA A 12 -14.53 6.77 4.49
CA ALA A 12 -13.46 7.72 4.72
C ALA A 12 -13.16 7.77 6.22
N TRP A 13 -11.90 7.52 6.58
CA TRP A 13 -11.45 7.56 7.96
C TRP A 13 -10.82 8.92 8.27
N VAL A 14 -11.35 9.65 9.26
CA VAL A 14 -10.71 10.82 9.88
C VAL A 14 -10.32 10.47 11.31
N VAL A 15 -9.12 9.94 11.48
CA VAL A 15 -8.35 9.81 12.72
C VAL A 15 -6.97 9.35 12.31
N THR A 16 -5.95 9.83 13.02
CA THR A 16 -4.52 9.61 12.84
C THR A 16 -4.15 8.28 12.14
N MET A 17 -4.12 8.31 10.81
CA MET A 17 -3.27 7.39 10.07
C MET A 17 -1.84 7.82 10.33
N LEU A 18 -1.02 6.87 10.74
CA LEU A 18 0.42 7.09 10.75
C LEU A 18 0.98 6.38 9.54
N GLY A 19 1.61 7.20 8.70
CA GLY A 19 2.43 6.74 7.61
C GLY A 19 3.82 6.40 8.13
N TYR A 20 4.35 5.28 7.67
CA TYR A 20 5.73 4.91 7.91
C TYR A 20 6.40 4.68 6.56
N GLU A 21 7.58 5.27 6.39
CA GLU A 21 8.43 5.05 5.23
C GLU A 21 9.30 3.82 5.49
N PHE A 22 9.24 2.86 4.57
CA PHE A 22 10.06 1.66 4.61
C PHE A 22 10.86 1.52 3.33
N TYR A 23 12.07 1.00 3.50
CA TYR A 23 13.00 0.77 2.41
C TYR A 23 13.30 -0.72 2.35
N GLY A 24 12.98 -1.35 1.22
CA GLY A 24 13.52 -2.66 0.88
C GLY A 24 14.83 -2.50 0.12
N VAL A 25 15.83 -3.33 0.41
CA VAL A 25 17.12 -3.30 -0.29
C VAL A 25 17.47 -4.70 -0.76
N VAL A 26 17.79 -4.84 -2.04
CA VAL A 26 18.24 -6.09 -2.66
C VAL A 26 19.51 -5.82 -3.48
N ALA A 27 20.42 -6.79 -3.47
CA ALA A 27 21.59 -6.79 -4.33
C ALA A 27 21.21 -7.35 -5.71
N VAL A 28 21.56 -6.61 -6.76
CA VAL A 28 21.33 -7.00 -8.16
C VAL A 28 22.34 -8.08 -8.55
N SER A 29 21.88 -9.11 -9.25
CA SER A 29 22.70 -10.30 -9.52
C SER A 29 23.59 -10.18 -10.77
N GLU A 30 23.12 -9.52 -11.83
CA GLU A 30 23.75 -9.54 -13.16
C GLU A 30 24.07 -8.13 -13.71
N ASP A 31 24.51 -7.20 -12.86
CA ASP A 31 24.83 -5.78 -13.17
C ASP A 31 23.66 -4.96 -13.75
N GLU A 32 22.57 -5.60 -14.16
CA GLU A 32 21.32 -5.04 -14.67
C GLU A 32 20.14 -5.56 -13.84
N VAL A 33 19.22 -4.65 -13.51
CA VAL A 33 18.04 -4.98 -12.70
C VAL A 33 17.07 -5.84 -13.52
N ALA A 34 16.85 -7.07 -13.06
CA ALA A 34 15.86 -7.97 -13.63
C ALA A 34 14.50 -7.87 -12.90
N MET A 35 13.45 -8.42 -13.53
CA MET A 35 12.12 -8.48 -12.92
C MET A 35 12.11 -9.25 -11.59
N ASP A 36 12.97 -10.27 -11.45
CA ASP A 36 13.12 -11.04 -10.21
C ASP A 36 13.65 -10.16 -9.06
N ASP A 37 14.61 -9.26 -9.34
CA ASP A 37 15.13 -8.33 -8.33
C ASP A 37 14.05 -7.35 -7.85
N VAL A 38 13.18 -6.90 -8.77
CA VAL A 38 12.03 -6.03 -8.46
C VAL A 38 11.02 -6.74 -7.57
N GLU A 39 10.68 -7.99 -7.88
CA GLU A 39 9.76 -8.77 -7.05
C GLU A 39 10.34 -9.02 -5.66
N ARG A 40 11.63 -9.35 -5.59
CA ARG A 40 12.34 -9.56 -4.33
C ARG A 40 12.39 -8.30 -3.48
N VAL A 41 12.71 -7.14 -4.07
CA VAL A 41 12.75 -5.88 -3.31
C VAL A 41 11.35 -5.50 -2.81
N HIS A 42 10.30 -5.83 -3.56
CA HIS A 42 8.91 -5.64 -3.14
C HIS A 42 8.54 -6.50 -1.94
N VAL A 43 8.94 -7.77 -1.94
CA VAL A 43 8.70 -8.66 -0.80
C VAL A 43 9.41 -8.14 0.45
N VAL A 44 10.67 -7.71 0.31
CA VAL A 44 11.45 -7.16 1.44
C VAL A 44 10.87 -5.84 1.93
N ALA A 45 10.52 -4.92 1.03
CA ALA A 45 9.96 -3.61 1.38
C ALA A 45 8.59 -3.72 2.08
N ARG A 46 7.82 -4.79 1.77
CA ARG A 46 6.52 -5.07 2.42
C ARG A 46 6.65 -5.90 3.69
N ALA A 47 7.76 -6.61 3.89
CA ALA A 47 8.02 -7.47 5.05
C ALA A 47 8.44 -6.65 6.28
N VAL A 48 7.58 -5.72 6.66
CA VAL A 48 7.81 -4.77 7.73
C VAL A 48 7.17 -5.27 9.01
N ALA A 49 7.93 -5.21 10.11
CA ALA A 49 7.41 -5.43 11.45
C ALA A 49 6.60 -4.21 11.90
N LEU A 50 5.28 -4.29 11.73
CA LEU A 50 4.37 -3.33 12.34
C LEU A 50 4.24 -3.59 13.84
N PRO A 51 4.01 -2.53 14.65
CA PRO A 51 3.61 -2.70 16.06
C PRO A 51 2.39 -3.62 16.18
N PRO A 52 2.30 -4.45 17.23
CA PRO A 52 1.22 -5.44 17.38
C PRO A 52 -0.17 -4.81 17.58
N ASP A 53 -0.23 -3.52 17.90
CA ASP A 53 -1.44 -2.70 18.03
C ASP A 53 -1.89 -2.06 16.71
N ARG A 54 -1.14 -2.27 15.62
CA ARG A 54 -1.42 -1.67 14.31
C ARG A 54 -1.67 -2.69 13.22
N GLU A 55 -2.56 -2.33 12.31
CA GLU A 55 -2.87 -3.08 11.10
C GLU A 55 -2.44 -2.30 9.86
N MET A 56 -1.87 -3.01 8.89
CA MET A 56 -1.56 -2.44 7.57
C MET A 56 -2.87 -2.25 6.80
N LEU A 57 -3.20 -1.01 6.47
CA LEU A 57 -4.34 -0.70 5.60
C LEU A 57 -3.93 -0.75 4.14
N HIS A 58 -2.83 -0.08 3.81
CA HIS A 58 -2.40 0.06 2.43
C HIS A 58 -0.88 0.24 2.32
N ALA A 59 -0.32 -0.24 1.23
CA ALA A 59 1.08 -0.06 0.87
C ALA A 59 1.12 0.65 -0.49
N VAL A 60 1.62 1.87 -0.52
CA VAL A 60 1.78 2.65 -1.76
C VAL A 60 3.26 2.63 -2.14
N PRO A 61 3.64 1.98 -3.26
CA PRO A 61 4.99 2.12 -3.80
C PRO A 61 5.18 3.56 -4.28
N GLN A 62 6.23 4.22 -3.83
CA GLN A 62 6.55 5.61 -4.20
C GLN A 62 7.55 5.61 -5.37
N GLU A 63 8.79 5.23 -5.09
CA GLU A 63 9.89 5.32 -6.04
C GLU A 63 10.92 4.20 -5.83
N TYR A 64 11.67 3.92 -6.89
CA TYR A 64 12.86 3.07 -6.82
C TYR A 64 14.12 3.90 -6.80
N ARG A 65 15.18 3.28 -6.26
CA ARG A 65 16.50 3.86 -6.19
C ARG A 65 17.55 2.84 -6.59
N VAL A 66 18.36 3.18 -7.60
CA VAL A 66 19.44 2.33 -8.10
C VAL A 66 20.76 3.06 -7.89
N ASP A 67 21.73 2.44 -7.21
CA ASP A 67 23.08 2.97 -7.00
C ASP A 67 23.13 4.47 -6.63
N ASN A 68 22.27 4.85 -5.67
CA ASN A 68 22.12 6.20 -5.11
C ASN A 68 21.24 7.17 -5.92
N GLN A 69 20.85 6.84 -7.15
CA GLN A 69 19.94 7.62 -8.00
C GLN A 69 18.48 7.39 -7.60
N ARG A 70 17.78 8.45 -7.15
CA ARG A 70 16.37 8.44 -6.73
C ARG A 70 15.44 8.86 -7.89
N GLY A 71 14.13 8.68 -7.73
CA GLY A 71 13.14 9.13 -8.71
C GLY A 71 12.93 8.19 -9.89
N ILE A 72 13.28 6.91 -9.75
CA ILE A 72 13.11 5.92 -10.82
C ILE A 72 11.72 5.31 -10.68
N SER A 73 10.89 5.43 -11.73
CA SER A 73 9.57 4.79 -11.78
C SER A 73 9.64 3.32 -12.18
N ASP A 74 10.54 2.99 -13.11
CA ASP A 74 10.77 1.62 -13.59
C ASP A 74 12.27 1.33 -13.60
N PRO A 75 12.76 0.49 -12.67
CA PRO A 75 14.18 0.17 -12.57
C PRO A 75 14.58 -0.97 -13.52
N ILE A 76 13.64 -1.64 -14.19
CA ILE A 76 13.94 -2.80 -15.04
C ILE A 76 14.85 -2.37 -16.20
N GLY A 77 15.96 -3.08 -16.37
CA GLY A 77 16.95 -2.78 -17.40
C GLY A 77 17.91 -1.64 -17.06
N MET A 78 17.87 -1.11 -15.83
CA MET A 78 18.90 -0.20 -15.35
C MET A 78 20.11 -0.98 -14.87
N ALA A 79 21.30 -0.52 -15.27
CA ALA A 79 22.55 -1.03 -14.72
C ALA A 79 22.74 -0.53 -13.29
N GLY A 80 23.03 -1.45 -12.37
CA GLY A 80 23.42 -1.13 -11.01
C GLY A 80 23.60 -2.34 -10.11
N ILE A 81 24.20 -2.11 -8.95
CA ILE A 81 24.55 -3.16 -7.98
C ILE A 81 23.51 -3.24 -6.86
N ARG A 82 22.84 -2.13 -6.56
CA ARG A 82 21.93 -2.02 -5.42
C ARG A 82 20.59 -1.42 -5.80
N LEU A 83 19.53 -2.22 -5.66
CA LEU A 83 18.15 -1.80 -5.85
C LEU A 83 17.49 -1.55 -4.50
N GLU A 84 17.02 -0.33 -4.28
CA GLU A 84 16.20 0.04 -3.13
C GLU A 84 14.78 0.40 -3.60
N SER A 85 13.76 -0.01 -2.85
CA SER A 85 12.36 0.34 -3.11
C SER A 85 11.80 1.05 -1.89
N GLU A 86 11.25 2.24 -2.12
CA GLU A 86 10.58 3.04 -1.11
C GLU A 86 9.08 2.77 -1.13
N VAL A 87 8.58 2.30 0.01
CA VAL A 87 7.16 2.00 0.18
C VAL A 87 6.63 2.81 1.35
N PHE A 88 5.53 3.50 1.10
CA PHE A 88 4.79 4.20 2.13
C PHE A 88 3.70 3.29 2.66
N LEU A 89 3.85 2.86 3.92
CA LEU A 89 2.83 2.05 4.60
C LEU A 89 1.87 2.95 5.36
N VAL A 90 0.60 2.84 5.00
CA VAL A 90 -0.51 3.48 5.69
C VAL A 90 -1.05 2.49 6.72
N THR A 91 -0.95 2.85 7.99
CA THR A 91 -1.36 2.00 9.12
C THR A 91 -2.46 2.66 9.94
N CYS A 92 -3.29 1.84 10.59
CA CYS A 92 -4.24 2.30 11.61
C CYS A 92 -4.20 1.41 12.84
N ASP A 93 -4.85 1.87 13.91
CA ASP A 93 -5.08 1.07 15.11
C ASP A 93 -6.04 -0.09 14.80
N ILE A 94 -5.79 -1.27 15.36
CA ILE A 94 -6.61 -2.48 15.14
C ILE A 94 -8.04 -2.29 15.69
N SER A 95 -8.19 -1.54 16.79
CA SER A 95 -9.51 -1.25 17.37
C SER A 95 -10.33 -0.40 16.41
N ALA A 96 -9.65 0.49 15.71
CA ALA A 96 -10.22 1.33 14.68
C ALA A 96 -10.72 0.47 13.51
N SER A 97 -9.88 -0.34 12.88
CA SER A 97 -10.27 -1.20 11.75
C SER A 97 -11.40 -2.16 12.12
N ALA A 98 -11.33 -2.75 13.33
CA ALA A 98 -12.36 -3.65 13.85
C ALA A 98 -13.72 -2.97 14.05
N ASN A 99 -13.75 -1.72 14.50
CA ASN A 99 -15.00 -0.97 14.70
C ASN A 99 -15.71 -0.69 13.36
N ILE A 100 -14.96 -0.31 12.32
CA ILE A 100 -15.54 -0.12 10.98
C ILE A 100 -16.03 -1.45 10.42
N ARG A 101 -15.25 -2.53 10.56
CA ARG A 101 -15.66 -3.85 10.09
C ARG A 101 -16.94 -4.33 10.77
N LYS A 102 -17.11 -4.06 12.06
CA LYS A 102 -18.38 -4.33 12.78
C LYS A 102 -19.53 -3.50 12.23
N ALA A 103 -19.33 -2.21 12.00
CA ALA A 103 -20.36 -1.32 11.45
C ALA A 103 -20.79 -1.74 10.02
N VAL A 104 -19.83 -2.12 9.16
CA VAL A 104 -20.11 -2.59 7.79
C VAL A 104 -20.78 -3.96 7.79
N ASN A 105 -20.38 -4.86 8.70
CA ASN A 105 -21.02 -6.17 8.83
C ASN A 105 -22.48 -6.06 9.31
N TRP A 106 -22.81 -5.06 10.12
CA TRP A 106 -24.20 -4.75 10.48
C TRP A 106 -25.03 -4.19 9.31
N ALA A 107 -24.38 -3.68 8.27
CA ALA A 107 -25.04 -3.17 7.07
C ALA A 107 -25.21 -4.24 5.96
N ASP A 108 -24.93 -5.53 6.26
CA ASP A 108 -25.07 -6.68 5.34
C ASP A 108 -24.43 -6.46 3.95
N THR A 109 -23.34 -5.71 3.90
CA THR A 109 -22.65 -5.37 2.66
C THR A 109 -21.35 -6.18 2.54
N VAL A 110 -21.20 -6.89 1.42
CA VAL A 110 -20.06 -7.79 1.15
C VAL A 110 -18.76 -6.98 1.11
N SER A 111 -17.92 -7.13 2.12
CA SER A 111 -16.61 -6.47 2.17
C SER A 111 -15.67 -7.05 1.11
N ARG A 112 -15.48 -6.35 -0.01
CA ARG A 112 -14.42 -6.65 -0.98
C ARG A 112 -13.52 -5.43 -1.15
N ASN A 113 -12.25 -5.59 -0.75
CA ASN A 113 -11.10 -4.69 -0.86
C ASN A 113 -11.31 -3.21 -0.52
N TRP A 114 -10.59 -2.78 0.51
CA TRP A 114 -10.58 -1.39 0.97
C TRP A 114 -9.60 -0.60 0.11
N PHE A 115 -10.08 0.43 -0.59
CA PHE A 115 -9.25 1.39 -1.32
C PHE A 115 -9.44 2.77 -0.69
N LEU A 116 -8.36 3.34 -0.14
CA LEU A 116 -8.33 4.72 0.33
C LEU A 116 -7.93 5.62 -0.83
N THR A 117 -8.89 6.36 -1.40
CA THR A 117 -8.56 7.42 -2.36
C THR A 117 -8.32 8.70 -1.55
N SER A 118 -7.07 9.03 -1.26
CA SER A 118 -6.73 10.39 -0.80
C SER A 118 -6.76 11.33 -2.01
N GLY A 119 -7.94 11.83 -2.35
CA GLY A 119 -8.07 12.76 -3.47
C GLY A 119 -9.53 13.09 -3.74
N GLY A 120 -9.97 14.27 -3.30
CA GLY A 120 -11.12 14.91 -3.90
C GLY A 120 -10.80 15.18 -5.36
N GLY A 121 -11.46 14.44 -6.24
CA GLY A 121 -11.37 14.59 -7.69
C GLY A 121 -12.64 14.01 -8.27
N GLU A 122 -13.56 14.89 -8.61
CA GLU A 122 -14.69 14.59 -9.48
C GLU A 122 -14.16 13.92 -10.74
N GLY A 123 -14.58 12.69 -11.00
CA GLY A 123 -14.10 11.91 -12.13
C GLY A 123 -15.05 10.76 -12.38
N CYS A 124 -16.09 11.04 -13.15
CA CYS A 124 -17.05 10.08 -13.69
C CYS A 124 -16.35 8.82 -14.20
N ILE A 125 -16.86 7.67 -13.76
CA ILE A 125 -16.68 6.38 -14.42
C ILE A 125 -17.66 6.32 -15.61
N ASP A 126 -17.10 6.38 -16.81
CA ASP A 126 -17.42 5.44 -17.89
C ASP A 126 -16.19 4.53 -18.06
#